data_AF-A0A7C1IH61-F1
#
_entry.id   AF-A0A7C1IH61-F1
#
_cell.length_a   1.000
_cell.length_b   1.000
_cell.length_c   1.000
_cell.angle_alpha   90.00
_cell.angle_beta   90.00
_cell.angle_gamma   90.00
#
_symmetry.space_group_name_H-M   'P 1'
#
loop_
_entity.id
_entity.type
_entity.pdbx_description
1 polymer ?
#
loop_
_entity_poly.entity_id
_entity_poly.type
_entity_poly.pdbx_seq_one_letter_code
_entity_poly.pdbx_strand_id
1 'polypeptide(L)'
;MAIICPICGEENPEGAATCRACGAPLEEPPAEKKGTSEKILIAIFVIALLVIAAIIVAPFLYNNGSGGNGGGTGLIPDWWWEKYGLEPGSSDPYEDLDGDGLYNLDEYRLGTNPLDPDTDGDGIIDSLDIIPLHDAGIQITIDTLRINDFVEGVRPVYKPTGQFFFLVYVDGSLAGQVPSTPAELKIDVEHAVGWSLTVNVPDDRHPTVRLELYAKKALGRNELLDINGQNNSKNPAGYYLEIPYHLGIRDVGRVQTGRSDGSDDGNRGLQDDKDALVTWTIKTIDMQTR
;
A
#
# COMPACT_ATOMS: atom_id res chain seq x y z
N MET A 1 5.76 -40.85 -30.72
CA MET A 1 6.90 -40.51 -29.83
C MET A 1 6.35 -40.17 -28.45
N ALA A 2 7.03 -40.55 -27.36
CA ALA A 2 6.60 -40.16 -26.01
C ALA A 2 6.78 -38.65 -25.79
N ILE A 3 5.84 -38.02 -25.07
CA ILE A 3 5.89 -36.59 -24.74
C ILE A 3 6.46 -36.45 -23.34
N ILE A 4 7.56 -35.72 -23.19
CA ILE A 4 8.17 -35.45 -21.88
C ILE A 4 7.50 -34.21 -21.29
N CYS A 5 7.01 -34.31 -20.06
CA CYS A 5 6.41 -33.19 -19.35
C CYS A 5 7.47 -32.09 -19.12
N PRO A 6 7.25 -30.84 -19.57
CA PRO A 6 8.22 -29.76 -19.39
C PRO A 6 8.35 -29.30 -17.93
N ILE A 7 7.38 -29.63 -17.08
CA ILE A 7 7.34 -29.19 -15.68
C ILE A 7 8.06 -30.19 -14.75
N CYS A 8 7.82 -31.49 -14.93
CA CYS A 8 8.34 -32.52 -14.02
C CYS A 8 9.21 -33.59 -14.69
N GLY A 9 9.37 -33.56 -16.02
CA GLY A 9 10.21 -34.51 -16.75
C GLY A 9 9.61 -35.89 -16.96
N GLU A 10 8.37 -36.14 -16.55
CA GLU A 10 7.71 -37.45 -16.71
C GLU A 10 7.40 -37.76 -18.18
N GLU A 11 7.67 -39.01 -18.60
CA GLU A 11 7.28 -39.50 -19.93
C GLU A 11 5.79 -39.87 -19.99
N ASN A 12 5.09 -39.30 -20.96
CA ASN A 12 3.67 -39.50 -21.19
C ASN A 12 3.41 -40.12 -22.57
N PRO A 13 2.32 -40.93 -22.71
CA PRO A 13 1.97 -41.53 -23.98
C PRO A 13 1.61 -40.47 -25.03
N GLU A 14 1.78 -40.83 -26.30
CA GLU A 14 1.50 -39.96 -27.44
C GLU A 14 0.02 -39.55 -27.47
N GLY A 15 -0.25 -38.25 -27.54
CA GLY A 15 -1.62 -37.68 -27.50
C GLY A 15 -2.19 -37.44 -26.10
N ALA A 16 -1.38 -37.57 -25.03
CA ALA A 16 -1.80 -37.19 -23.69
C ALA A 16 -1.94 -35.65 -23.58
N ALA A 17 -3.15 -35.17 -23.26
CA ALA A 17 -3.40 -33.73 -23.07
C ALA A 17 -2.83 -33.18 -21.75
N THR A 18 -2.69 -34.03 -20.73
CA THR A 18 -2.17 -33.68 -19.40
C THR A 18 -1.18 -34.72 -18.88
N CYS A 19 -0.24 -34.26 -18.06
CA CYS A 19 0.79 -35.08 -17.44
C CYS A 19 0.16 -35.97 -16.36
N ARG A 20 0.40 -37.28 -16.45
CA ARG A 20 -0.13 -38.25 -15.47
C ARG A 20 0.41 -38.08 -14.05
N ALA A 21 1.59 -37.47 -13.90
CA ALA A 21 2.27 -37.34 -12.60
C ALA A 21 1.91 -36.04 -11.88
N CYS A 22 1.84 -34.92 -12.59
CA CYS A 22 1.62 -33.60 -11.98
C CYS A 22 0.37 -32.86 -12.49
N GLY A 23 -0.37 -33.42 -13.45
CA GLY A 23 -1.56 -32.80 -14.02
C GLY A 23 -1.31 -31.62 -14.98
N ALA A 24 -0.05 -31.23 -15.21
CA ALA A 24 0.29 -30.12 -16.10
C ALA A 24 -0.16 -30.40 -17.56
N PRO A 25 -0.70 -29.41 -18.28
CA PRO A 25 -1.03 -29.58 -19.70
C PRO A 25 0.23 -29.84 -20.53
N LEU A 26 0.14 -30.80 -21.45
CA LEU A 26 1.26 -31.21 -22.33
C LEU A 26 1.17 -30.61 -23.74
N GLU A 27 0.02 -30.04 -24.09
CA GLU A 27 -0.17 -29.26 -25.31
C GLU A 27 -0.25 -27.78 -24.96
N GLU A 28 0.48 -26.94 -25.69
CA GLU A 28 0.30 -25.49 -25.63
C GLU A 28 -1.09 -25.13 -26.16
N PRO A 29 -1.87 -24.27 -25.48
CA PRO A 29 -3.15 -23.83 -26.01
C PRO A 29 -2.94 -23.11 -27.35
N PRO A 30 -3.83 -23.30 -28.35
CA PRO A 30 -3.65 -22.69 -29.66
C PRO A 30 -3.61 -21.16 -29.53
N ALA A 31 -2.60 -20.55 -30.15
CA ALA A 31 -2.41 -19.11 -30.16
C ALA A 31 -3.70 -18.39 -30.59
N GLU A 32 -4.23 -17.56 -29.69
CA GLU A 32 -5.43 -16.77 -29.93
C GLU A 32 -5.16 -15.80 -31.09
N LYS A 33 -5.78 -16.04 -32.26
CA LYS A 33 -5.75 -15.08 -33.36
C LYS A 33 -6.56 -13.84 -32.95
N LYS A 34 -5.88 -12.77 -32.53
CA LYS A 34 -6.46 -11.41 -32.43
C LYS A 34 -6.86 -10.92 -33.83
N GLY A 35 -8.03 -11.35 -34.29
CA GLY A 35 -8.72 -10.76 -35.41
C GLY A 35 -9.49 -9.53 -34.92
N THR A 36 -8.88 -8.35 -34.96
CA THR A 36 -9.60 -7.11 -34.68
C THR A 36 -10.62 -6.90 -35.80
N SER A 37 -11.89 -7.19 -35.50
CA SER A 37 -13.01 -7.05 -36.42
C SER A 37 -12.96 -5.69 -37.11
N GLU A 38 -13.05 -5.68 -38.45
CA GLU A 38 -13.07 -4.47 -39.29
C GLU A 38 -14.15 -3.47 -38.82
N LYS A 39 -15.21 -3.96 -38.17
CA LYS A 39 -16.27 -3.15 -37.56
C LYS A 39 -15.82 -2.39 -36.31
N ILE A 40 -14.87 -2.95 -35.54
CA ILE A 40 -14.28 -2.29 -34.36
C ILE A 40 -13.36 -1.16 -34.81
N LEU A 41 -12.55 -1.35 -35.86
CA LEU A 41 -11.72 -0.28 -36.41
C LEU A 41 -12.57 0.89 -36.93
N ILE A 42 -13.66 0.60 -37.63
CA ILE A 42 -14.59 1.63 -38.11
C ILE A 42 -15.26 2.36 -36.94
N ALA A 43 -15.66 1.64 -35.89
CA ALA A 43 -16.25 2.26 -34.70
C ALA A 43 -15.26 3.18 -33.97
N ILE A 44 -14.00 2.75 -33.80
CA ILE A 44 -12.95 3.58 -33.20
C ILE A 44 -12.70 4.83 -34.05
N PHE A 45 -12.65 4.68 -35.38
CA PHE A 45 -12.43 5.81 -36.28
C PHE A 45 -13.59 6.81 -36.27
N VAL A 46 -14.83 6.34 -36.21
CA VAL A 46 -16.02 7.21 -36.08
C VAL A 46 -16.02 7.92 -34.73
N ILE A 47 -15.69 7.25 -33.64
CA ILE A 47 -15.59 7.88 -32.30
C ILE A 47 -14.47 8.93 -32.30
N ALA A 48 -13.31 8.63 -32.87
CA ALA A 48 -12.20 9.58 -32.98
C ALA A 48 -12.59 10.82 -33.80
N LEU A 49 -13.30 10.64 -34.92
CA LEU A 49 -13.81 11.76 -35.72
C LEU A 49 -14.84 12.60 -34.97
N LEU A 50 -15.72 11.99 -34.18
CA LEU A 50 -16.68 12.72 -33.35
C LEU A 50 -16.01 13.50 -32.22
N VAL A 51 -14.96 12.95 -31.60
CA VAL A 51 -14.15 13.65 -30.59
C VAL A 51 -13.39 14.82 -31.21
N ILE A 52 -12.76 14.62 -32.37
CA ILE A 52 -12.08 15.70 -33.12
C ILE A 52 -13.07 16.79 -33.53
N ALA A 53 -14.26 16.41 -34.01
CA ALA A 53 -15.31 17.37 -34.33
C ALA A 53 -15.78 18.14 -33.08
N ALA A 54 -15.92 17.49 -31.92
CA ALA A 54 -16.25 18.17 -30.67
C ALA A 54 -15.16 19.16 -30.22
N ILE A 55 -13.87 18.80 -30.36
CA ILE A 55 -12.73 19.69 -30.04
C ILE A 55 -12.69 20.90 -30.98
N ILE A 56 -13.04 20.73 -32.26
CA ILE A 56 -13.04 21.83 -33.23
C ILE A 56 -14.30 22.72 -33.08
N VAL A 57 -15.44 22.13 -32.73
CA VAL A 57 -16.73 22.83 -32.62
C VAL A 57 -16.91 23.50 -31.24
N ALA A 58 -16.37 22.94 -30.17
CA ALA A 58 -16.50 23.49 -28.82
C ALA A 58 -15.97 24.95 -28.69
N PRO A 59 -14.80 25.32 -29.24
CA PRO A 59 -14.35 26.72 -29.26
C PRO A 59 -15.29 27.65 -30.05
N PHE A 60 -15.94 27.15 -31.10
CA PHE A 60 -16.87 27.93 -31.92
C PHE A 60 -18.23 28.13 -31.26
N LEU A 61 -18.68 27.19 -30.42
CA LEU A 61 -19.90 27.33 -29.61
C LEU A 61 -19.69 28.16 -28.35
N TYR A 62 -18.46 28.24 -27.84
CA TYR A 62 -18.15 29.03 -26.64
C TYR A 62 -18.06 30.54 -26.90
N ASN A 63 -17.90 30.97 -28.15
CA ASN A 63 -17.60 32.37 -28.48
C ASN A 63 -18.81 33.21 -28.91
N ASN A 64 -20.00 32.92 -28.39
CA ASN A 64 -21.17 33.77 -28.55
C ASN A 64 -21.89 33.98 -27.21
N GLY A 65 -21.23 34.72 -26.33
CA GLY A 65 -21.77 35.20 -25.06
C GLY A 65 -21.09 36.49 -24.64
N SER A 66 -21.65 37.61 -25.12
CA SER A 66 -21.69 38.95 -24.50
C SER A 66 -20.43 39.56 -23.86
N GLY A 67 -20.03 40.72 -24.38
CA GLY A 67 -19.05 41.59 -23.73
C GLY A 67 -19.51 42.15 -22.38
N GLY A 68 -18.51 42.39 -21.52
CA GLY A 68 -18.60 43.14 -20.27
C GLY A 68 -17.19 43.41 -19.74
N ASN A 69 -16.87 44.68 -19.46
CA ASN A 69 -15.56 45.13 -18.97
C ASN A 69 -15.35 44.77 -17.49
N GLY A 70 -14.15 44.26 -17.15
CA GLY A 70 -13.42 44.62 -15.92
C GLY A 70 -13.38 43.61 -14.76
N GLY A 71 -12.19 43.07 -14.49
CA GLY A 71 -11.65 42.74 -13.15
C GLY A 71 -12.08 41.40 -12.53
N GLY A 72 -11.15 40.46 -12.37
CA GLY A 72 -11.37 39.22 -11.61
C GLY A 72 -12.03 38.12 -12.44
N THR A 73 -11.31 37.04 -12.68
CA THR A 73 -11.83 35.84 -13.37
C THR A 73 -13.02 35.18 -12.65
N GLY A 74 -13.38 35.61 -11.44
CA GLY A 74 -14.52 35.09 -10.66
C GLY A 74 -14.38 33.63 -10.22
N LEU A 75 -13.26 32.97 -10.56
CA LEU A 75 -12.98 31.56 -10.24
C LEU A 75 -12.38 31.40 -8.84
N ILE A 76 -11.60 32.39 -8.40
CA ILE A 76 -10.94 32.43 -7.10
C ILE A 76 -11.38 33.71 -6.37
N PRO A 77 -11.90 33.62 -5.13
CA PRO A 77 -12.32 34.79 -4.37
C PRO A 77 -11.17 35.75 -4.02
N ASP A 78 -11.46 37.05 -3.97
CA ASP A 78 -10.48 38.11 -3.64
C ASP A 78 -9.72 37.86 -2.34
N TRP A 79 -10.40 37.35 -1.31
CA TRP A 79 -9.78 37.07 0.00
C TRP A 79 -8.63 36.06 -0.08
N TRP A 80 -8.66 35.12 -1.04
CA TRP A 80 -7.61 34.12 -1.19
C TRP A 80 -6.36 34.75 -1.79
N TRP A 81 -6.51 35.62 -2.79
CA TRP A 81 -5.39 36.40 -3.34
C TRP A 81 -4.78 37.31 -2.28
N GLU A 82 -5.62 38.02 -1.52
CA GLU A 82 -5.18 38.90 -0.43
C GLU A 82 -4.43 38.14 0.68
N LYS A 83 -4.82 36.90 0.99
CA LYS A 83 -4.14 36.03 1.97
C LYS A 83 -2.65 35.88 1.63
N TYR A 84 -2.32 35.74 0.35
CA TYR A 84 -0.95 35.54 -0.14
C TYR A 84 -0.30 36.83 -0.65
N GLY A 85 -0.92 38.00 -0.43
CA GLY A 85 -0.38 39.29 -0.86
C GLY A 85 -0.44 39.52 -2.37
N LEU A 86 -1.29 38.79 -3.07
CA LEU A 86 -1.52 38.89 -4.51
C LEU A 86 -2.68 39.85 -4.79
N GLU A 87 -2.63 40.55 -5.93
CA GLU A 87 -3.65 41.52 -6.30
C GLU A 87 -4.88 40.82 -6.94
N PRO A 88 -6.08 40.95 -6.35
CA PRO A 88 -7.29 40.39 -6.94
C PRO A 88 -7.61 41.01 -8.29
N GLY A 89 -7.88 40.16 -9.28
CA GLY A 89 -8.29 40.56 -10.61
C GLY A 89 -7.21 41.06 -11.57
N SER A 90 -5.96 41.17 -11.10
CA SER A 90 -4.77 41.21 -11.95
C SER A 90 -4.01 39.88 -11.97
N SER A 91 -4.16 39.06 -10.92
CA SER A 91 -3.57 37.71 -10.85
C SER A 91 -4.33 36.71 -11.73
N ASP A 92 -3.61 35.84 -12.44
CA ASP A 92 -4.17 34.83 -13.34
C ASP A 92 -4.36 33.48 -12.61
N PRO A 93 -5.59 32.93 -12.53
CA PRO A 93 -5.83 31.59 -11.97
C PRO A 93 -5.09 30.45 -12.69
N TYR A 94 -4.61 30.68 -13.91
CA TYR A 94 -3.92 29.69 -14.75
C TYR A 94 -2.41 29.90 -14.79
N GLU A 95 -1.88 30.79 -13.95
CA GLU A 95 -0.45 30.91 -13.70
C GLU A 95 -0.01 29.93 -12.61
N ASP A 96 1.23 29.46 -12.72
CA ASP A 96 1.96 28.62 -11.78
C ASP A 96 3.07 29.52 -11.20
N LEU A 97 2.83 30.06 -10.02
CA LEU A 97 3.60 31.19 -9.47
C LEU A 97 4.91 30.73 -8.82
N ASP A 98 4.94 29.55 -8.23
CA ASP A 98 6.12 28.96 -7.58
C ASP A 98 6.82 27.89 -8.43
N GLY A 99 6.20 27.46 -9.52
CA GLY A 99 6.80 26.57 -10.51
C GLY A 99 6.75 25.10 -10.12
N ASP A 100 5.83 24.71 -9.23
CA ASP A 100 5.67 23.33 -8.77
C ASP A 100 4.83 22.46 -9.75
N GLY A 101 4.13 23.11 -10.68
CA GLY A 101 3.27 22.47 -11.68
C GLY A 101 1.77 22.50 -11.37
N LEU A 102 1.35 23.12 -10.27
CA LEU A 102 -0.05 23.46 -9.99
C LEU A 102 -0.34 24.89 -10.44
N TYR A 103 -1.52 25.10 -11.02
CA TYR A 103 -2.02 26.45 -11.24
C TYR A 103 -2.61 27.00 -9.95
N ASN A 104 -2.60 28.32 -9.77
CA ASN A 104 -3.23 29.02 -8.65
C ASN A 104 -4.68 28.54 -8.36
N LEU A 105 -5.44 28.18 -9.41
CA LEU A 105 -6.79 27.62 -9.27
C LEU A 105 -6.82 26.24 -8.62
N ASP A 106 -5.86 25.38 -8.93
CA ASP A 106 -5.75 24.04 -8.36
C ASP A 106 -5.22 24.13 -6.93
N GLU A 107 -4.28 25.03 -6.67
CA GLU A 107 -3.83 25.31 -5.31
C GLU A 107 -4.92 25.87 -4.41
N TYR A 108 -5.74 26.79 -4.92
CA TYR A 108 -6.94 27.25 -4.22
C TYR A 108 -7.87 26.08 -3.83
N ARG A 109 -8.02 25.08 -4.71
CA ARG A 109 -8.87 23.90 -4.48
C ARG A 109 -8.23 22.89 -3.53
N LEU A 110 -6.91 22.82 -3.51
CA LEU A 110 -6.12 21.94 -2.64
C LEU A 110 -5.91 22.54 -1.26
N GLY A 111 -5.93 23.88 -1.15
CA GLY A 111 -5.61 24.60 0.06
C GLY A 111 -4.12 24.94 0.21
N THR A 112 -3.32 24.66 -0.82
CA THR A 112 -1.87 24.88 -0.85
C THR A 112 -1.52 26.36 -0.99
N ASN A 113 -0.23 26.66 -0.93
CA ASN A 113 0.33 28.01 -0.93
C ASN A 113 0.91 28.34 -2.30
N PRO A 114 0.31 29.29 -3.05
CA PRO A 114 0.71 29.63 -4.43
C PRO A 114 2.05 30.33 -4.58
N LEU A 115 2.83 30.39 -3.52
CA LEU A 115 4.14 31.02 -3.49
C LEU A 115 5.18 30.07 -2.87
N ASP A 116 4.82 28.81 -2.64
CA ASP A 116 5.62 27.83 -1.94
C ASP A 116 5.37 26.45 -2.54
N PRO A 117 6.33 25.91 -3.32
CA PRO A 117 6.11 24.69 -4.10
C PRO A 117 5.94 23.42 -3.25
N ASP A 118 6.08 23.51 -1.93
CA ASP A 118 6.02 22.45 -0.93
C ASP A 118 5.38 23.05 0.33
N THR A 119 4.04 23.05 0.37
CA THR A 119 3.26 23.86 1.31
C THR A 119 3.48 23.45 2.77
N ASP A 120 3.68 22.17 3.03
CA ASP A 120 3.91 21.67 4.38
C ASP A 120 5.41 21.54 4.71
N GLY A 121 6.29 21.56 3.72
CA GLY A 121 7.74 21.58 3.92
C GLY A 121 8.33 20.22 4.26
N ASP A 122 7.67 19.12 3.88
CA ASP A 122 8.14 17.76 4.12
C ASP A 122 9.18 17.30 3.07
N GLY A 123 9.34 18.07 1.98
CA GLY A 123 10.29 17.85 0.90
C GLY A 123 9.69 17.26 -0.37
N ILE A 124 8.37 17.06 -0.44
CA ILE A 124 7.64 16.67 -1.64
C ILE A 124 6.86 17.89 -2.17
N ILE A 125 6.94 18.14 -3.48
CA ILE A 125 6.21 19.27 -4.07
C ILE A 125 4.71 19.00 -4.12
N ASP A 126 3.89 20.03 -3.95
CA ASP A 126 2.43 19.91 -3.82
C ASP A 126 1.79 19.19 -5.01
N SER A 127 2.32 19.39 -6.22
CA SER A 127 1.85 18.72 -7.44
C SER A 127 2.06 17.19 -7.47
N LEU A 128 2.98 16.67 -6.68
CA LEU A 128 3.32 15.24 -6.57
C LEU A 128 2.88 14.62 -5.25
N ASP A 129 2.51 15.44 -4.28
CA ASP A 129 2.16 15.02 -2.94
C ASP A 129 0.70 14.51 -2.84
N ILE A 130 0.52 13.34 -2.22
CA ILE A 130 -0.79 12.77 -1.92
C ILE A 130 -1.48 13.54 -0.78
N ILE A 131 -0.73 14.14 0.16
CA ILE A 131 -1.18 14.87 1.35
C ILE A 131 -0.44 16.23 1.48
N PRO A 132 -0.62 17.18 0.53
CA PRO A 132 0.16 18.44 0.41
C PRO A 132 -0.03 19.48 1.52
N LEU A 133 -0.66 19.11 2.63
CA LEU A 133 -0.91 20.01 3.76
C LEU A 133 -0.41 19.43 5.09
N HIS A 134 0.17 18.22 5.09
CA HIS A 134 0.60 17.50 6.29
C HIS A 134 1.75 16.51 6.00
N ASP A 135 2.90 16.70 6.65
CA ASP A 135 4.03 15.73 6.67
C ASP A 135 3.53 14.33 7.11
N ALA A 136 3.41 13.41 6.15
CA ALA A 136 2.70 12.17 6.35
C ALA A 136 3.47 11.16 7.21
N GLY A 137 2.91 10.81 8.37
CA GLY A 137 3.37 9.71 9.19
C GLY A 137 2.42 8.52 9.15
N ILE A 138 2.92 7.34 9.51
CA ILE A 138 2.09 6.20 9.90
C ILE A 138 2.37 5.76 11.33
N GLN A 139 1.31 5.55 12.10
CA GLN A 139 1.34 4.84 13.37
C GLN A 139 0.91 3.39 13.14
N ILE A 140 1.84 2.46 13.39
CA ILE A 140 1.60 1.03 13.31
C ILE A 140 1.45 0.50 14.74
N THR A 141 0.33 -0.14 15.03
CA THR A 141 -0.01 -0.69 16.34
C THR A 141 -0.29 -2.18 16.22
N ILE A 142 0.36 -2.96 17.08
CA ILE A 142 0.00 -4.34 17.36
C ILE A 142 -1.03 -4.30 18.49
N ASP A 143 -2.29 -4.63 18.18
CA ASP A 143 -3.39 -4.49 19.12
C ASP A 143 -3.41 -5.69 20.09
N THR A 144 -3.50 -6.91 19.53
CA THR A 144 -3.48 -8.16 20.29
C THR A 144 -2.49 -9.17 19.71
N LEU A 145 -2.00 -10.03 20.59
CA LEU A 145 -1.05 -11.10 20.25
C LEU A 145 -1.35 -12.37 21.06
N ARG A 146 -1.39 -13.52 20.40
CA ARG A 146 -1.40 -14.85 21.03
C ARG A 146 -0.34 -15.71 20.36
N ILE A 147 0.59 -16.22 21.15
CA ILE A 147 1.59 -17.18 20.69
C ILE A 147 0.98 -18.57 20.86
N ASN A 148 0.73 -19.30 19.79
CA ASN A 148 0.01 -20.57 19.87
C ASN A 148 0.93 -21.70 20.36
N ASP A 149 2.21 -21.64 19.97
CA ASP A 149 3.16 -22.72 20.19
C ASP A 149 4.28 -22.43 21.19
N PHE A 150 4.82 -23.52 21.75
CA PHE A 150 5.98 -23.45 22.64
C PHE A 150 7.25 -23.10 21.87
N VAL A 151 7.80 -21.93 22.17
CA VAL A 151 9.06 -21.46 21.60
C VAL A 151 10.29 -21.91 22.39
N GLU A 152 10.16 -22.39 23.63
CA GLU A 152 11.30 -22.89 24.40
C GLU A 152 10.95 -24.10 25.28
N GLY A 153 11.89 -25.03 25.36
CA GLY A 153 11.79 -26.25 26.16
C GLY A 153 11.81 -27.53 25.31
N VAL A 154 11.97 -28.66 25.99
CA VAL A 154 12.03 -29.99 25.39
C VAL A 154 11.13 -30.90 26.21
N ARG A 155 10.37 -31.79 25.56
CA ARG A 155 9.52 -32.77 26.28
C ARG A 155 10.30 -33.45 27.41
N PRO A 156 9.75 -33.53 28.63
CA PRO A 156 8.40 -33.14 29.05
C PRO A 156 8.28 -31.72 29.63
N VAL A 157 9.33 -30.89 29.56
CA VAL A 157 9.41 -29.58 30.23
C VAL A 157 9.43 -28.47 29.18
N TYR A 158 8.26 -27.83 29.00
CA TYR A 158 8.14 -26.61 28.22
C TYR A 158 8.10 -25.40 29.13
N LYS A 159 8.65 -24.27 28.66
CA LYS A 159 8.46 -23.00 29.36
C LYS A 159 7.08 -22.45 29.00
N PRO A 160 6.25 -22.06 29.99
CA PRO A 160 4.92 -21.51 29.73
C PRO A 160 4.94 -20.05 29.25
N THR A 161 6.13 -19.43 29.21
CA THR A 161 6.34 -18.05 28.79
C THR A 161 7.53 -17.94 27.85
N GLY A 162 7.60 -16.84 27.11
CA GLY A 162 8.73 -16.47 26.27
C GLY A 162 8.82 -14.96 26.09
N GLN A 163 9.96 -14.48 25.58
CA GLN A 163 10.18 -13.07 25.27
C GLN A 163 9.91 -12.79 23.80
N PHE A 164 9.01 -11.87 23.50
CA PHE A 164 8.53 -11.60 22.14
C PHE A 164 8.67 -10.13 21.76
N PHE A 165 8.91 -9.90 20.47
CA PHE A 165 8.98 -8.57 19.88
C PHE A 165 8.74 -8.65 18.37
N PHE A 166 8.30 -7.54 17.78
CA PHE A 166 8.22 -7.36 16.35
C PHE A 166 9.41 -6.54 15.85
N LEU A 167 9.95 -6.92 14.69
CA LEU A 167 10.65 -6.00 13.82
C LEU A 167 9.66 -5.46 12.80
N VAL A 168 9.63 -4.13 12.66
CA VAL A 168 8.72 -3.43 11.75
C VAL A 168 9.56 -2.83 10.63
N TYR A 169 9.19 -3.14 9.39
CA TYR A 169 9.82 -2.59 8.20
C TYR A 169 8.81 -1.74 7.44
N VAL A 170 9.27 -0.63 6.88
CA VAL A 170 8.50 0.22 5.97
C VAL A 170 9.30 0.37 4.69
N ASP A 171 8.67 0.10 3.55
CA ASP A 171 9.32 0.08 2.22
C ASP A 171 10.61 -0.75 2.19
N GLY A 172 10.60 -1.89 2.90
CA GLY A 172 11.73 -2.80 3.01
C GLY A 172 12.87 -2.36 3.94
N SER A 173 12.79 -1.16 4.52
CA SER A 173 13.77 -0.65 5.49
C SER A 173 13.31 -0.90 6.92
N LEU A 174 14.22 -1.31 7.82
CA LEU A 174 13.89 -1.53 9.23
C LEU A 174 13.55 -0.18 9.89
N ALA A 175 12.29 -0.01 10.27
CA ALA A 175 11.80 1.18 10.95
C ALA A 175 12.02 1.11 12.47
N GLY A 176 11.90 -0.08 13.06
CA GLY A 176 12.15 -0.23 14.49
C GLY A 176 11.70 -1.57 15.07
N GLN A 177 11.79 -1.66 16.39
CA GLN A 177 11.36 -2.82 17.18
C GLN A 177 10.25 -2.42 18.14
N VAL A 178 9.17 -3.22 18.21
CA VAL A 178 8.09 -3.04 19.18
C VAL A 178 7.78 -4.33 19.94
N PRO A 179 7.77 -4.31 21.29
CA PRO A 179 8.20 -3.21 22.13
C PRO A 179 9.72 -2.99 22.02
N SER A 180 10.21 -1.83 22.48
CA SER A 180 11.65 -1.49 22.44
C SER A 180 12.52 -2.48 23.23
N THR A 181 11.93 -3.16 24.21
CA THR A 181 12.52 -4.32 24.90
C THR A 181 11.58 -5.50 24.75
N PRO A 182 12.07 -6.71 24.38
CA PRO A 182 11.22 -7.89 24.26
C PRO A 182 10.38 -8.17 25.50
N ALA A 183 9.08 -8.40 25.30
CA ALA A 183 8.12 -8.59 26.38
C ALA A 183 7.94 -10.06 26.72
N GLU A 184 7.95 -10.38 28.02
CA GLU A 184 7.64 -11.73 28.50
C GLU A 184 6.12 -11.97 28.44
N LEU A 185 5.66 -12.92 27.62
CA LEU A 185 4.25 -13.27 27.48
C LEU A 185 4.01 -14.75 27.78
N LYS A 186 2.80 -15.06 28.26
CA LYS A 186 2.33 -16.45 28.37
C LYS A 186 1.97 -16.99 26.99
N ILE A 187 2.40 -18.21 26.71
CA ILE A 187 2.05 -18.97 25.51
C ILE A 187 0.62 -19.49 25.66
N ASP A 188 -0.07 -19.62 24.53
CA ASP A 188 -1.48 -20.03 24.38
C ASP A 188 -2.49 -19.15 25.13
N VAL A 189 -2.14 -17.86 25.28
CA VAL A 189 -3.00 -16.82 25.89
C VAL A 189 -3.00 -15.60 24.98
N GLU A 190 -4.18 -15.04 24.72
CA GLU A 190 -4.32 -13.78 24.01
C GLU A 190 -4.03 -12.60 24.94
N HIS A 191 -3.16 -11.70 24.50
CA HIS A 191 -2.75 -10.50 25.23
C HIS A 191 -3.13 -9.26 24.43
N ALA A 192 -3.77 -8.28 25.07
CA ALA A 192 -3.90 -6.93 24.53
C ALA A 192 -2.59 -6.17 24.81
N VAL A 193 -1.78 -6.00 23.77
CA VAL A 193 -0.39 -5.52 23.91
C VAL A 193 -0.26 -4.03 23.62
N GLY A 194 -1.00 -3.51 22.63
CA GLY A 194 -1.00 -2.09 22.27
C GLY A 194 0.38 -1.53 21.93
N TRP A 195 1.29 -2.36 21.41
CA TRP A 195 2.64 -1.92 21.09
C TRP A 195 2.65 -1.16 19.79
N SER A 196 3.21 0.05 19.77
CA SER A 196 3.15 0.92 18.59
C SER A 196 4.50 1.52 18.21
N LEU A 197 4.62 1.82 16.90
CA LEU A 197 5.72 2.54 16.29
C LEU A 197 5.14 3.62 15.39
N THR A 198 5.69 4.82 15.48
CA THR A 198 5.40 5.92 14.54
C THR A 198 6.60 6.09 13.61
N VAL A 199 6.33 6.20 12.32
CA VAL A 199 7.34 6.30 11.26
C VAL A 199 6.95 7.44 10.35
N ASN A 200 7.89 8.35 10.05
CA ASN A 200 7.68 9.31 8.96
C ASN A 200 7.78 8.58 7.62
N VAL A 201 6.87 8.85 6.69
CA VAL A 201 6.85 8.18 5.38
C VAL A 201 6.68 9.22 4.28
N PRO A 202 7.34 9.07 3.12
CA PRO A 202 7.05 9.94 2.01
C PRO A 202 5.62 9.66 1.52
N ASP A 203 4.88 10.72 1.25
CA ASP A 203 3.54 10.73 0.67
C ASP A 203 3.52 10.97 -0.84
N ASP A 204 4.68 10.96 -1.50
CA ASP A 204 4.77 10.77 -2.95
C ASP A 204 4.26 9.38 -3.41
N ARG A 205 4.01 8.46 -2.48
CA ARG A 205 3.56 7.09 -2.73
C ARG A 205 2.85 6.44 -1.56
N HIS A 206 2.28 5.26 -1.81
CA HIS A 206 1.70 4.42 -0.78
C HIS A 206 2.75 3.45 -0.19
N PRO A 207 3.00 3.45 1.13
CA PRO A 207 4.02 2.60 1.72
C PRO A 207 3.57 1.14 1.84
N THR A 208 4.54 0.24 1.97
CA THR A 208 4.30 -1.15 2.38
C THR A 208 4.88 -1.41 3.76
N VAL A 209 4.05 -1.91 4.68
CA VAL A 209 4.45 -2.28 6.05
C VAL A 209 4.69 -3.78 6.13
N ARG A 210 5.84 -4.19 6.64
CA ARG A 210 6.13 -5.59 6.96
C ARG A 210 6.33 -5.79 8.46
N LEU A 211 5.65 -6.79 9.00
CA LEU A 211 5.72 -7.18 10.41
C LEU A 211 6.37 -8.55 10.52
N GLU A 212 7.43 -8.65 11.33
CA GLU A 212 8.09 -9.92 11.64
C GLU A 212 8.08 -10.17 13.15
N LEU A 213 7.44 -11.24 13.62
CA LEU A 213 7.37 -11.59 15.03
C LEU A 213 8.52 -12.53 15.42
N TYR A 214 9.26 -12.17 16.47
CA TYR A 214 10.37 -12.97 16.97
C TYR A 214 10.17 -13.40 18.42
N ALA A 215 10.56 -14.65 18.71
CA ALA A 215 10.89 -15.12 20.03
C ALA A 215 12.40 -14.97 20.29
N LYS A 216 12.74 -14.24 21.34
CA LYS A 216 14.13 -14.08 21.76
C LYS A 216 14.66 -15.38 22.37
N LYS A 217 15.83 -15.80 21.92
CA LYS A 217 16.53 -16.96 22.49
C LYS A 217 17.61 -16.50 23.48
N ALA A 218 17.76 -17.24 24.58
CA ALA A 218 18.82 -16.99 25.54
C ALA A 218 20.22 -17.24 24.95
N LEU A 219 20.33 -18.20 24.02
CA LEU A 219 21.55 -18.54 23.29
C LEU A 219 21.19 -18.82 21.83
N GLY A 220 22.01 -18.31 20.89
CA GLY A 220 21.79 -18.51 19.46
C GLY A 220 21.03 -17.36 18.79
N ARG A 221 20.46 -17.63 17.61
CA ARG A 221 19.67 -16.66 16.85
C ARG A 221 18.23 -16.61 17.38
N ASN A 222 17.64 -15.42 17.36
CA ASN A 222 16.21 -15.28 17.62
C ASN A 222 15.41 -16.10 16.61
N GLU A 223 14.26 -16.58 17.06
CA GLU A 223 13.38 -17.45 16.28
C GLU A 223 12.24 -16.63 15.70
N LEU A 224 12.07 -16.68 14.38
CA LEU A 224 10.95 -16.05 13.67
C LEU A 224 9.72 -16.97 13.78
N LEU A 225 8.57 -16.38 14.11
CA LEU A 225 7.28 -17.06 14.24
C LEU A 225 6.42 -16.80 13.02
N ASP A 226 5.55 -17.77 12.70
CA ASP A 226 4.64 -17.65 11.57
C ASP A 226 3.43 -16.82 11.97
N ILE A 227 3.33 -15.62 11.42
CA ILE A 227 2.18 -14.74 11.61
C ILE A 227 1.40 -14.53 10.32
N ASN A 228 1.66 -15.31 9.27
CA ASN A 228 0.89 -15.25 8.04
C ASN A 228 0.21 -16.60 7.75
N GLY A 229 -1.00 -16.58 7.19
CA GLY A 229 -1.76 -17.81 6.97
C GLY A 229 -1.37 -18.57 5.70
N GLN A 230 -0.15 -18.36 5.20
CA GLN A 230 0.28 -18.86 3.90
C GLN A 230 1.42 -19.87 4.06
N ASN A 231 1.17 -21.06 4.65
CA ASN A 231 1.75 -22.36 4.27
C ASN A 231 1.80 -23.37 5.45
N ASN A 232 1.13 -24.52 5.33
CA ASN A 232 1.24 -25.65 6.28
C ASN A 232 2.60 -26.40 6.22
N SER A 233 3.61 -25.85 5.55
CA SER A 233 4.94 -26.44 5.44
C SER A 233 5.99 -25.46 5.94
N LYS A 234 6.93 -25.97 6.74
CA LYS A 234 7.97 -25.28 7.52
C LYS A 234 9.01 -24.51 6.69
N ASN A 235 8.64 -23.96 5.54
CA ASN A 235 9.52 -23.27 4.63
C ASN A 235 9.61 -21.78 5.02
N PRO A 236 10.82 -21.20 5.25
CA PRO A 236 11.04 -19.78 5.56
C PRO A 236 10.38 -18.76 4.60
N ALA A 237 9.90 -19.19 3.43
CA ALA A 237 9.08 -18.39 2.56
C ALA A 237 7.63 -18.32 3.10
N GLY A 238 7.34 -17.31 3.94
CA GLY A 238 5.99 -17.01 4.40
C GLY A 238 5.81 -17.00 5.92
N TYR A 239 6.60 -16.23 6.66
CA TYR A 239 6.42 -16.06 8.11
C TYR A 239 5.90 -14.69 8.52
N TYR A 240 6.04 -13.70 7.65
CA TYR A 240 5.78 -12.29 7.96
C TYR A 240 4.52 -11.77 7.29
N LEU A 241 3.88 -10.77 7.88
CA LEU A 241 2.80 -10.04 7.23
C LEU A 241 3.38 -8.92 6.39
N GLU A 242 2.95 -8.82 5.14
CA GLU A 242 3.24 -7.69 4.26
C GLU A 242 1.91 -7.01 3.91
N ILE A 243 1.81 -5.74 4.28
CA ILE A 243 0.58 -4.97 4.33
C ILE A 243 0.79 -3.74 3.45
N PRO A 244 0.26 -3.72 2.21
CA PRO A 244 0.18 -2.49 1.45
C PRO A 244 -0.76 -1.52 2.17
N TYR A 245 -0.32 -0.28 2.34
CA TYR A 245 -1.06 0.74 3.06
C TYR A 245 -1.22 1.98 2.20
N HIS A 246 -2.47 2.36 1.93
CA HIS A 246 -2.77 3.63 1.27
C HIS A 246 -2.81 4.74 2.33
N LEU A 247 -2.20 5.90 2.09
CA LEU A 247 -2.19 6.98 3.08
C LEU A 247 -3.55 7.68 3.19
N GLY A 248 -4.29 7.74 2.09
CA GLY A 248 -5.44 8.63 1.95
C GLY A 248 -5.23 9.51 0.73
N ILE A 249 -6.08 10.51 0.53
CA ILE A 249 -5.88 11.57 -0.46
C ILE A 249 -6.22 12.88 0.26
N ARG A 250 -5.24 13.79 0.37
CA ARG A 250 -5.34 15.15 0.94
C ARG A 250 -5.69 15.25 2.42
N ASP A 251 -5.72 14.15 3.16
CA ASP A 251 -6.05 14.17 4.59
C ASP A 251 -5.33 13.04 5.32
N VAL A 252 -5.06 13.28 6.59
CA VAL A 252 -4.52 12.32 7.54
C VAL A 252 -5.64 11.59 8.27
N GLY A 253 -5.30 10.52 8.98
CA GLY A 253 -6.26 9.80 9.83
C GLY A 253 -6.95 8.60 9.17
N ARG A 254 -6.60 8.21 7.94
CA ARG A 254 -7.01 6.91 7.38
C ARG A 254 -6.60 5.80 8.33
N VAL A 255 -7.45 4.79 8.50
CA VAL A 255 -7.20 3.63 9.36
C VAL A 255 -7.36 2.36 8.55
N GLN A 256 -6.44 1.42 8.73
CA GLN A 256 -6.53 0.06 8.22
C GLN A 256 -6.26 -0.91 9.36
N THR A 257 -7.13 -1.88 9.55
CA THR A 257 -6.97 -2.92 10.57
C THR A 257 -6.89 -4.28 9.93
N GLY A 258 -6.32 -5.24 10.65
CA GLY A 258 -6.27 -6.62 10.20
C GLY A 258 -6.08 -7.62 11.32
N ARG A 259 -6.28 -8.88 10.98
CA ARG A 259 -6.07 -10.05 11.83
C ARG A 259 -5.43 -11.14 10.97
N SER A 260 -4.43 -11.80 11.52
CA SER A 260 -3.92 -13.07 10.99
C SER A 260 -3.71 -14.02 12.14
N ASP A 261 -4.11 -15.28 11.98
CA ASP A 261 -3.91 -16.35 12.95
C ASP A 261 -2.70 -17.23 12.63
N GLY A 262 -1.85 -16.85 11.68
CA GLY A 262 -0.80 -17.72 11.16
C GLY A 262 -1.40 -18.93 10.42
N SER A 263 -0.59 -19.96 10.21
CA SER A 263 -1.02 -21.23 9.63
C SER A 263 -1.62 -22.16 10.70
N ASP A 264 -2.80 -21.84 11.25
CA ASP A 264 -3.50 -22.73 12.21
C ASP A 264 -3.95 -24.02 11.50
N ASP A 265 -3.12 -25.06 11.58
CA ASP A 265 -3.40 -26.40 11.05
C ASP A 265 -4.19 -27.28 12.05
N GLY A 266 -4.62 -26.71 13.18
CA GLY A 266 -5.44 -27.36 14.20
C GLY A 266 -4.67 -28.20 15.21
N ASN A 267 -3.34 -28.12 15.27
CA ASN A 267 -2.53 -28.98 16.12
C ASN A 267 -2.16 -28.42 17.51
N ARG A 268 -2.82 -27.36 18.01
CA ARG A 268 -2.75 -26.84 19.40
C ARG A 268 -1.61 -27.41 20.27
N GLY A 269 -0.40 -26.90 20.11
CA GLY A 269 0.70 -27.11 21.06
C GLY A 269 1.68 -28.23 20.72
N LEU A 270 1.80 -28.63 19.45
CA LEU A 270 2.97 -29.33 18.95
C LEU A 270 3.95 -28.30 18.35
N GLN A 271 5.26 -28.48 18.50
CA GLN A 271 6.28 -27.50 18.06
C GLN A 271 6.39 -27.35 16.52
N ASP A 272 5.43 -27.86 15.75
CA ASP A 272 5.62 -28.07 14.34
C ASP A 272 5.59 -26.80 13.50
N ASP A 273 4.75 -25.81 13.84
CA ASP A 273 4.47 -24.71 12.91
C ASP A 273 4.81 -23.32 13.48
N LYS A 274 4.87 -23.17 14.81
CA LYS A 274 5.34 -21.93 15.49
C LYS A 274 4.52 -20.72 15.10
N ASP A 275 3.21 -20.90 15.04
CA ASP A 275 2.27 -19.89 14.62
C ASP A 275 1.88 -18.94 15.77
N ALA A 276 1.46 -17.75 15.38
CA ALA A 276 0.92 -16.76 16.31
C ALA A 276 -0.22 -15.99 15.65
N LEU A 277 -1.25 -15.74 16.46
CA LEU A 277 -2.34 -14.84 16.10
C LEU A 277 -1.97 -13.41 16.47
N VAL A 278 -2.11 -12.51 15.51
CA VAL A 278 -1.88 -11.08 15.64
C VAL A 278 -3.08 -10.29 15.11
N THR A 279 -3.45 -9.23 15.83
CA THR A 279 -4.29 -8.15 15.30
C THR A 279 -3.50 -6.85 15.27
N TRP A 280 -3.77 -6.01 14.28
CA TRP A 280 -3.01 -4.79 14.04
C TRP A 280 -3.89 -3.67 13.49
N THR A 281 -3.42 -2.45 13.71
CA THR A 281 -3.99 -1.20 13.23
C THR A 281 -2.88 -0.31 12.67
N ILE A 282 -3.04 0.19 11.45
CA ILE A 282 -2.17 1.22 10.85
C ILE A 282 -3.00 2.48 10.62
N LYS A 283 -2.52 3.62 11.11
CA LYS A 283 -3.18 4.92 10.99
C LYS A 283 -2.26 5.96 10.38
N THR A 284 -2.73 6.72 9.40
CA THR A 284 -2.03 7.89 8.86
C THR A 284 -2.14 9.03 9.88
N ILE A 285 -1.05 9.73 10.15
CA ILE A 285 -0.97 10.83 11.11
C ILE A 285 -0.19 11.99 10.50
N ASP A 286 -0.36 13.19 11.05
CA ASP A 286 0.45 14.36 10.73
C ASP A 286 1.68 14.41 11.66
N MET A 287 2.88 14.38 11.09
CA MET A 287 4.15 14.38 11.81
C MET A 287 4.58 15.76 12.33
N GLN A 288 3.98 16.84 11.83
CA GLN A 288 4.24 18.21 12.28
C GLN A 288 3.62 18.51 13.65
N THR A 289 2.66 17.69 14.08
CA THR A 289 2.08 17.78 15.42
C THR A 289 3.00 17.16 16.50
N ARG A 290 4.08 17.86 16.86
CA ARG A 290 4.89 17.57 18.07
C ARG A 290 4.73 18.61 19.16
#